data_AF-A0A1F8DVY4-F1
#
_entry.id   AF-A0A1F8DVY4-F1
#
_cell.length_a   1.000
_cell.length_b   1.000
_cell.length_c   1.000
_cell.angle_alpha   90.00
_cell.angle_beta   90.00
_cell.angle_gamma   90.00
#
_symmetry.space_group_name_H-M   'P 1'
#
loop_
_entity.id
_entity.type
_entity.pdbx_description
1 polymer ?
#
loop_
_entity_poly.entity_id
_entity_poly.type
_entity_poly.pdbx_seq_one_letter_code
_entity_poly.pdbx_strand_id
1 'polypeptide(L)'
;MKILVIDDNAAHRKAAYQTLGEEHELTVVGSHDEAVELVREKPCDREKLLRLKAEAEAAGYGWCGEVWAKAMEECKLPYWDAVLSDLLMPAGRKTQGGNGLQYVGTEMPIGWALAIDAALEGAKFVAVVTDMDHHSHPASAMLDRMDRGVFPVAGAKALFTNHIKRVGITGTEGPCRECGGTGKQRRADDSAYDCYTCHATGVDYAEKGKDWKDILDRLTSGEQEE
;
A
#
# COMPACT_ATOMS: atom_id res chain seq x y z
N MET A 1 0.80 -5.91 -11.22
CA MET A 1 -0.41 -5.64 -10.39
C MET A 1 -0.66 -4.15 -10.40
N LYS A 2 -1.91 -3.74 -10.19
CA LYS A 2 -2.24 -2.34 -9.89
C LYS A 2 -2.26 -2.14 -8.37
N ILE A 3 -1.33 -1.33 -7.87
CA ILE A 3 -1.03 -1.22 -6.44
C ILE A 3 -1.18 0.22 -5.97
N LEU A 4 -1.87 0.39 -4.84
CA LEU A 4 -1.93 1.66 -4.11
C LEU A 4 -1.10 1.55 -2.83
N VAL A 5 -0.10 2.42 -2.68
CA VAL A 5 0.66 2.59 -1.44
C VAL A 5 0.26 3.91 -0.78
N ILE A 6 -0.03 3.86 0.52
CA ILE A 6 -0.54 4.99 1.30
C ILE A 6 0.38 5.20 2.49
N ASP A 7 1.20 6.25 2.47
CA ASP A 7 2.17 6.53 3.54
C ASP A 7 2.54 8.02 3.58
N ASP A 8 2.40 8.67 4.73
CA ASP A 8 2.66 10.10 4.88
C ASP A 8 4.17 10.43 5.00
N ASN A 9 5.03 9.43 5.24
CA ASN A 9 6.46 9.59 5.25
C ASN A 9 7.08 9.58 3.85
N ALA A 10 7.80 10.66 3.50
CA ALA A 10 8.42 10.81 2.19
C ALA A 10 9.44 9.71 1.85
N ALA A 11 10.22 9.23 2.82
CA ALA A 11 11.20 8.16 2.59
C ALA A 11 10.50 6.82 2.28
N HIS A 12 9.39 6.52 2.96
CA HIS A 12 8.61 5.32 2.70
C HIS A 12 7.93 5.35 1.34
N ARG A 13 7.43 6.52 0.90
CA ARG A 13 6.92 6.70 -0.47
C ARG A 13 8.00 6.52 -1.53
N LYS A 14 9.19 7.08 -1.33
CA LYS A 14 10.34 6.86 -2.23
C LYS A 14 10.68 5.37 -2.32
N ALA A 15 10.71 4.67 -1.19
CA ALA A 15 10.96 3.23 -1.16
C ALA A 15 9.89 2.43 -1.92
N ALA A 16 8.61 2.85 -1.89
CA ALA A 16 7.55 2.21 -2.66
C ALA A 16 7.84 2.24 -4.16
N TYR A 17 8.18 3.41 -4.70
CA TYR A 17 8.59 3.53 -6.11
C TYR A 17 9.83 2.69 -6.41
N GLN A 18 10.80 2.67 -5.50
CA GLN A 18 12.06 1.96 -5.70
C GLN A 18 11.92 0.44 -5.67
N THR A 19 10.97 -0.09 -4.89
CA THR A 19 10.80 -1.54 -4.67
C THR A 19 9.68 -2.16 -5.51
N LEU A 20 8.68 -1.38 -5.91
CA LEU A 20 7.52 -1.87 -6.66
C LEU A 20 7.36 -1.25 -8.06
N GLY A 21 7.96 -0.08 -8.31
CA GLY A 21 7.64 0.75 -9.48
C GLY A 21 8.07 0.19 -10.84
N GLU A 22 9.05 -0.72 -10.87
CA GLU A 22 9.50 -1.34 -12.13
C GLU A 22 8.59 -2.48 -12.60
N GLU A 23 7.92 -3.17 -11.67
CA GLU A 23 7.16 -4.40 -11.95
C GLU A 23 5.64 -4.19 -11.95
N HIS A 24 5.16 -3.09 -11.38
CA HIS A 24 3.76 -2.88 -11.08
C HIS A 24 3.28 -1.48 -11.49
N GLU A 25 1.99 -1.38 -11.82
CA GLU A 25 1.32 -0.10 -11.99
C GLU A 25 1.09 0.48 -10.59
N LEU A 26 1.97 1.40 -10.18
CA LEU A 26 2.03 1.90 -8.82
C LEU A 26 1.46 3.32 -8.70
N THR A 27 0.52 3.50 -7.77
CA THR A 27 0.07 4.81 -7.28
C THR A 27 0.50 4.96 -5.82
N VAL A 28 1.12 6.08 -5.48
CA VAL A 28 1.60 6.36 -4.12
C VAL A 28 1.04 7.69 -3.65
N VAL A 29 0.39 7.69 -2.48
CA VAL A 29 -0.25 8.87 -1.91
C VAL A 29 0.22 9.11 -0.48
N GLY A 30 0.21 10.38 -0.07
CA GLY A 30 0.76 10.82 1.22
C GLY A 30 -0.27 11.34 2.21
N SER A 31 -1.56 11.27 1.89
CA SER A 31 -2.60 11.82 2.75
C SER A 31 -3.80 10.88 2.87
N HIS A 32 -4.43 10.90 4.05
CA HIS A 32 -5.68 10.20 4.30
C HIS A 32 -6.79 10.58 3.31
N ASP A 33 -6.94 11.88 3.03
CA ASP A 33 -8.04 12.37 2.20
C ASP A 33 -7.92 11.91 0.74
N GLU A 34 -6.71 11.84 0.20
CA GLU A 34 -6.45 11.30 -1.13
C GLU A 34 -6.62 9.78 -1.16
N ALA A 35 -6.14 9.09 -0.12
CA ALA A 35 -6.29 7.64 0.01
C ALA A 35 -7.76 7.20 0.01
N VAL A 36 -8.63 7.88 0.76
CA VAL A 36 -10.07 7.57 0.80
C VAL A 36 -10.72 7.72 -0.58
N GLU A 37 -10.34 8.74 -1.35
CA GLU A 37 -10.87 8.96 -2.69
C GLU A 37 -10.46 7.82 -3.64
N LEU A 38 -9.19 7.42 -3.63
CA LEU A 38 -8.67 6.36 -4.50
C LEU A 38 -9.13 4.96 -4.09
N VAL A 39 -9.27 4.68 -2.79
CA VAL A 39 -9.79 3.40 -2.30
C VAL A 39 -11.25 3.22 -2.72
N ARG A 40 -12.03 4.30 -2.69
CA ARG A 40 -13.46 4.29 -3.06
C ARG A 40 -13.70 4.55 -4.54
N GLU A 41 -12.64 4.77 -5.32
CA GLU A 41 -12.77 4.92 -6.76
C GLU A 41 -13.18 3.56 -7.36
N LYS A 42 -14.38 3.53 -7.97
CA LYS A 42 -14.93 2.31 -8.57
C LYS A 42 -14.81 2.41 -10.07
N PRO A 43 -13.74 1.87 -10.69
CA PRO A 43 -13.75 1.65 -12.12
C PRO A 43 -14.90 0.68 -12.44
N CYS A 44 -15.62 1.02 -13.50
CA CYS A 44 -16.66 0.17 -14.02
C CYS A 44 -16.07 -0.60 -15.21
N ASP A 45 -16.24 -1.92 -15.24
CA ASP A 45 -16.00 -2.73 -16.42
C ASP A 45 -16.87 -2.21 -17.55
N ARG A 46 -16.28 -1.39 -18.42
CA ARG A 46 -17.01 -0.70 -19.47
C ARG A 46 -17.59 -1.69 -20.48
N GLU A 47 -16.90 -2.79 -20.75
CA GLU A 47 -17.37 -3.81 -21.69
C GLU A 47 -18.58 -4.54 -21.11
N LYS A 48 -18.49 -4.96 -19.85
CA LYS A 48 -19.62 -5.55 -19.13
C LYS A 48 -20.79 -4.57 -19.00
N LEU A 49 -20.53 -3.29 -18.73
CA LEU A 49 -21.57 -2.27 -18.63
C LEU A 49 -22.30 -2.08 -19.96
N LEU A 50 -21.55 -2.03 -21.08
CA LEU A 50 -22.13 -1.96 -22.42
C LEU A 50 -22.93 -3.21 -22.76
N ARG A 51 -22.47 -4.40 -22.33
CA ARG A 51 -23.21 -5.65 -22.50
C ARG A 51 -24.52 -5.66 -21.72
N LEU A 52 -24.48 -5.34 -20.43
CA LEU A 52 -25.68 -5.22 -19.58
C LEU A 52 -26.66 -4.18 -20.11
N LYS A 53 -26.15 -3.10 -20.71
CA LYS A 53 -26.96 -2.12 -21.42
C LYS A 53 -27.70 -2.71 -22.62
N ALA A 54 -26.99 -3.41 -23.49
CA ALA A 54 -27.60 -4.05 -24.64
C ALA A 54 -28.63 -5.12 -24.22
N GLU A 55 -28.35 -5.89 -23.17
CA GLU A 55 -29.27 -6.90 -22.61
C GLU A 55 -30.55 -6.26 -22.05
N ALA A 56 -30.43 -5.15 -21.31
CA ALA A 56 -31.58 -4.41 -20.78
C ALA A 56 -32.46 -3.83 -21.90
N GLU A 57 -31.85 -3.20 -22.90
CA GLU A 57 -32.56 -2.64 -24.05
C GLU A 57 -33.26 -3.75 -24.87
N ALA A 58 -32.60 -4.90 -25.09
CA ALA A 58 -33.19 -6.04 -25.77
C ALA A 58 -34.38 -6.65 -25.01
N ALA A 59 -34.37 -6.58 -23.68
CA ALA A 59 -35.47 -7.03 -22.82
C ALA A 59 -36.60 -5.98 -22.71
N GLY A 60 -36.51 -4.85 -23.42
CA GLY A 60 -37.51 -3.79 -23.39
C GLY A 60 -37.46 -2.91 -22.14
N TYR A 61 -36.42 -3.03 -21.31
CA TYR A 61 -36.19 -2.12 -20.21
C TYR A 61 -35.49 -0.85 -20.72
N GLY A 62 -35.94 0.30 -20.24
CA GLY A 62 -35.20 1.55 -20.44
C GLY A 62 -33.90 1.56 -19.62
N TRP A 63 -32.89 2.29 -20.09
CA TRP A 63 -31.67 2.57 -19.32
C TRP A 63 -31.94 3.63 -18.23
N CYS A 64 -32.80 3.28 -17.28
CA CYS A 64 -33.26 4.13 -16.18
C CYS A 64 -32.38 3.95 -14.93
N GLY A 65 -32.62 4.76 -13.89
CA GLY A 65 -31.79 4.79 -12.68
C GLY A 65 -31.62 3.44 -11.99
N GLU A 66 -32.68 2.62 -11.89
CA GLU A 66 -32.60 1.30 -11.24
C GLU A 66 -31.78 0.30 -12.06
N VAL A 67 -32.00 0.23 -13.37
CA VAL A 67 -31.27 -0.66 -14.28
C VAL A 67 -29.79 -0.26 -14.35
N TRP A 68 -29.51 1.05 -14.45
CA TRP A 68 -28.15 1.57 -14.42
C TRP A 68 -27.47 1.29 -13.09
N ALA A 69 -28.13 1.52 -11.95
CA ALA A 69 -27.55 1.26 -10.63
C ALA A 69 -27.19 -0.22 -10.44
N LYS A 70 -28.09 -1.13 -10.86
CA LYS A 70 -27.81 -2.56 -10.84
C LYS A 70 -26.66 -2.94 -11.77
N ALA A 71 -26.64 -2.41 -12.99
CA ALA A 71 -25.57 -2.69 -13.94
C ALA A 71 -24.22 -2.15 -13.45
N MET A 72 -24.19 -0.96 -12.86
CA MET A 72 -23.00 -0.40 -12.23
C MET A 72 -22.50 -1.28 -11.09
N GLU A 73 -23.40 -1.77 -10.24
CA GLU A 73 -23.05 -2.72 -9.16
C GLU A 73 -22.39 -3.98 -9.71
N GLU A 74 -22.98 -4.57 -10.75
CA GLU A 74 -22.45 -5.77 -11.39
C GLU A 74 -21.13 -5.52 -12.12
N CYS A 75 -20.89 -4.31 -12.60
CA CYS A 75 -19.68 -3.94 -13.34
C CYS A 75 -18.58 -3.37 -12.47
N LYS A 76 -18.75 -3.31 -11.14
CA LYS A 76 -17.66 -2.94 -10.24
C LYS A 76 -16.51 -3.93 -10.43
N LEU A 77 -15.36 -3.41 -10.83
CA LEU A 77 -14.11 -4.15 -10.77
C LEU A 77 -13.39 -3.77 -9.48
N PRO A 78 -12.73 -4.73 -8.82
CA PRO A 78 -11.73 -4.36 -7.82
C PRO A 78 -10.65 -3.56 -8.54
N TYR A 79 -10.54 -2.28 -8.20
CA TYR A 79 -9.60 -1.39 -8.90
C TYR A 79 -8.15 -1.73 -8.60
N TRP A 80 -7.90 -2.03 -7.32
CA TRP A 80 -6.59 -2.31 -6.79
C TRP A 80 -6.43 -3.81 -6.63
N ASP A 81 -5.36 -4.37 -7.18
CA ASP A 81 -4.96 -5.72 -6.81
C ASP A 81 -4.48 -5.73 -5.36
N ALA A 82 -3.70 -4.71 -4.96
CA ALA A 82 -3.19 -4.56 -3.61
C ALA A 82 -3.30 -3.13 -3.09
N VAL A 83 -3.66 -2.97 -1.81
CA VAL A 83 -3.60 -1.69 -1.08
C VAL A 83 -2.71 -1.86 0.15
N LEU A 84 -1.58 -1.15 0.19
CA LEU A 84 -0.61 -1.22 1.28
C LEU A 84 -0.59 0.13 2.01
N SER A 85 -1.01 0.15 3.27
CA SER A 85 -1.16 1.39 4.05
C SER A 85 -0.20 1.42 5.23
N ASP A 86 0.30 2.62 5.56
CA ASP A 86 0.82 2.87 6.90
C ASP A 86 -0.29 2.69 7.94
N LEU A 87 0.10 2.27 9.14
CA LEU A 87 -0.76 2.17 10.31
C LEU A 87 -1.20 3.55 10.77
N LEU A 88 -0.24 4.44 11.00
CA LEU A 88 -0.46 5.76 11.55
C LEU A 88 -0.31 6.80 10.45
N MET A 89 -1.32 7.65 10.27
CA MET A 89 -1.16 8.86 9.46
C MET A 89 -1.98 10.01 10.06
N PRO A 90 -1.68 11.26 9.68
CA PRO A 90 -2.47 12.42 10.08
C PRO A 90 -3.92 12.31 9.63
N ALA A 91 -4.87 12.56 10.54
CA ALA A 91 -6.28 12.56 10.20
C ALA A 91 -6.60 13.65 9.15
N GLY A 92 -7.32 13.23 8.10
CA GLY A 92 -7.76 14.13 7.04
C GLY A 92 -8.91 15.03 7.46
N ARG A 93 -9.19 16.05 6.64
CA ARG A 93 -10.23 17.05 6.92
C ARG A 93 -11.56 16.71 6.28
N LYS A 94 -11.57 16.03 5.13
CA LYS A 94 -12.77 15.87 4.29
C LYS A 94 -13.92 15.13 4.98
N THR A 95 -13.60 14.21 5.88
CA THR A 95 -14.60 13.37 6.59
C THR A 95 -14.91 13.87 8.00
N GLN A 96 -14.27 14.95 8.46
CA GLN A 96 -14.43 15.51 9.80
C GLN A 96 -15.41 16.70 9.81
N GLY A 97 -16.16 16.86 10.89
CA GLY A 97 -17.08 17.99 11.08
C GLY A 97 -17.25 18.36 12.55
N GLY A 98 -17.69 19.60 12.81
CA GLY A 98 -17.93 20.12 14.17
C GLY A 98 -16.71 19.93 15.07
N ASN A 99 -16.91 19.26 16.21
CA ASN A 99 -15.84 18.98 17.17
C ASN A 99 -14.74 18.06 16.61
N GLY A 100 -14.99 17.28 15.55
CA GLY A 100 -13.98 16.40 14.94
C GLY A 100 -12.83 17.15 14.28
N LEU A 101 -13.06 18.41 13.89
CA LEU A 101 -12.02 19.25 13.26
C LEU A 101 -10.80 19.50 14.16
N GLN A 102 -10.93 19.32 15.48
CA GLN A 102 -9.81 19.43 16.43
C GLN A 102 -8.75 18.33 16.25
N TYR A 103 -9.09 17.22 15.58
CA TYR A 103 -8.19 16.09 15.36
C TYR A 103 -7.50 16.13 13.99
N VAL A 104 -7.84 17.08 13.12
CA VAL A 104 -7.23 17.19 11.78
C VAL A 104 -5.73 17.42 11.93
N GLY A 105 -4.94 16.61 11.22
CA GLY A 105 -3.48 16.64 11.31
C GLY A 105 -2.90 15.86 12.50
N THR A 106 -3.73 15.40 13.45
CA THR A 106 -3.29 14.52 14.53
C THR A 106 -3.06 13.12 13.98
N GLU A 107 -1.92 12.53 14.34
CA GLU A 107 -1.59 11.15 14.00
C GLU A 107 -2.62 10.17 14.61
N MET A 108 -3.16 9.29 13.77
CA MET A 108 -4.20 8.35 14.15
C MET A 108 -3.99 7.00 13.45
N PRO A 109 -4.44 5.89 14.04
CA PRO A 109 -4.33 4.56 13.45
C PRO A 109 -5.35 4.33 12.33
N ILE A 110 -5.21 5.09 11.24
CA ILE A 110 -6.19 5.11 10.15
C ILE A 110 -5.95 4.01 9.12
N GLY A 111 -4.75 3.40 9.10
CA GLY A 111 -4.42 2.30 8.21
C GLY A 111 -5.40 1.12 8.29
N TRP A 112 -5.89 0.83 9.50
CA TRP A 112 -6.91 -0.20 9.72
C TRP A 112 -8.17 0.04 8.89
N ALA A 113 -8.70 1.25 8.94
CA ALA A 113 -9.94 1.60 8.25
C ALA A 113 -9.73 1.57 6.74
N LEU A 114 -8.59 2.08 6.25
CA LEU A 114 -8.25 2.08 4.82
C LEU A 114 -8.10 0.66 4.27
N ALA A 115 -7.43 -0.25 5.00
CA ALA A 115 -7.28 -1.63 4.59
C ALA A 115 -8.63 -2.39 4.56
N ILE A 116 -9.50 -2.15 5.55
CA ILE A 116 -10.85 -2.74 5.57
C ILE A 116 -11.70 -2.18 4.43
N ASP A 117 -11.71 -0.86 4.22
CA ASP A 117 -12.44 -0.22 3.12
C ASP A 117 -11.95 -0.76 1.77
N ALA A 118 -10.64 -0.87 1.56
CA ALA A 118 -10.07 -1.44 0.33
C ALA A 118 -10.50 -2.88 0.09
N ALA A 119 -10.52 -3.72 1.13
CA ALA A 119 -10.97 -5.09 1.02
C ALA A 119 -12.48 -5.17 0.69
N LEU A 120 -13.30 -4.32 1.31
CA LEU A 120 -14.73 -4.21 1.00
C LEU A 120 -14.99 -3.70 -0.43
N GLU A 121 -14.09 -2.88 -0.96
CA GLU A 121 -14.09 -2.43 -2.36
C GLU A 121 -13.43 -3.44 -3.32
N GLY A 122 -13.09 -4.63 -2.82
CA GLY A 122 -12.70 -5.80 -3.61
C GLY A 122 -11.21 -5.98 -3.82
N ALA A 123 -10.35 -5.18 -3.18
CA ALA A 123 -8.91 -5.38 -3.26
C ALA A 123 -8.54 -6.83 -2.88
N LYS A 124 -7.66 -7.48 -3.65
CA LYS A 124 -7.31 -8.90 -3.43
C LYS A 124 -6.35 -9.05 -2.25
N PHE A 125 -5.48 -8.07 -2.07
CA PHE A 125 -4.48 -8.02 -1.02
C PHE A 125 -4.56 -6.68 -0.29
N VAL A 126 -4.51 -6.70 1.03
CA VAL A 126 -4.45 -5.49 1.85
C VAL A 126 -3.37 -5.61 2.91
N ALA A 127 -2.69 -4.51 3.21
CA ALA A 127 -1.67 -4.49 4.25
C ALA A 127 -1.79 -3.25 5.13
N VAL A 128 -1.50 -3.43 6.41
CA VAL A 128 -1.24 -2.35 7.37
C VAL A 128 0.17 -2.55 7.89
N VAL A 129 1.05 -1.60 7.58
CA VAL A 129 2.49 -1.76 7.74
C VAL A 129 3.05 -0.56 8.49
N THR A 130 3.64 -0.79 9.65
CA THR A 130 4.31 0.27 10.40
C THR A 130 5.79 -0.03 10.58
N ASP A 131 6.62 1.00 10.60
CA ASP A 131 8.03 0.88 10.95
C ASP A 131 8.29 1.15 12.44
N MET A 132 7.22 1.38 13.22
CA MET A 132 7.26 1.65 14.64
C MET A 132 7.42 0.38 15.46
N ASP A 133 8.33 0.45 16.43
CA ASP A 133 8.48 -0.56 17.47
C ASP A 133 7.23 -0.62 18.36
N HIS A 134 6.88 -1.80 18.88
CA HIS A 134 5.71 -1.99 19.73
C HIS A 134 5.76 -1.20 21.05
N HIS A 135 6.95 -0.78 21.51
CA HIS A 135 7.09 0.13 22.64
C HIS A 135 6.80 1.60 22.28
N SER A 136 6.72 1.94 20.99
CA SER A 136 6.59 3.33 20.53
C SER A 136 5.13 3.82 20.49
N HIS A 137 4.17 2.94 20.19
CA HIS A 137 2.76 3.34 20.11
C HIS A 137 1.82 2.15 20.39
N PRO A 138 0.72 2.35 21.16
CA PRO A 138 -0.21 1.27 21.51
C PRO A 138 -0.83 0.58 20.28
N ALA A 139 -1.06 1.31 19.19
CA ALA A 139 -1.56 0.69 17.95
C ALA A 139 -0.54 -0.26 17.29
N SER A 140 0.78 0.01 17.42
CA SER A 140 1.82 -0.93 16.97
C SER A 140 1.85 -2.15 17.88
N ALA A 141 1.78 -1.98 19.20
CA ALA A 141 1.73 -3.10 20.15
C ALA A 141 0.53 -4.03 19.96
N MET A 142 -0.56 -3.55 19.36
CA MET A 142 -1.70 -4.41 19.02
C MET A 142 -1.37 -5.40 17.88
N LEU A 143 -0.42 -5.07 17.00
CA LEU A 143 0.01 -5.95 15.91
C LEU A 143 0.67 -7.22 16.46
N ASP A 144 1.50 -7.11 17.50
CA ASP A 144 2.10 -8.26 18.18
C ASP A 144 1.06 -9.24 18.74
N ARG A 145 -0.13 -8.74 19.10
CA ARG A 145 -1.23 -9.59 19.58
C ARG A 145 -2.01 -10.24 18.46
N MET A 146 -1.91 -9.70 17.25
CA MET A 146 -2.57 -10.24 16.08
C MET A 146 -1.79 -11.36 15.42
N ASP A 147 -0.53 -11.61 15.82
CA ASP A 147 0.41 -12.65 15.36
C ASP A 147 -0.23 -13.86 14.66
N ARG A 148 -0.63 -13.66 13.40
CA ARG A 148 -1.42 -14.62 12.61
C ARG A 148 -0.92 -14.72 11.16
N GLY A 149 0.23 -14.12 10.85
CA GLY A 149 0.70 -13.98 9.48
C GLY A 149 -0.41 -13.39 8.59
N VAL A 150 -0.64 -14.01 7.44
CA VAL A 150 -1.68 -13.60 6.48
C VAL A 150 -3.05 -14.21 6.84
N PHE A 151 -4.09 -13.38 6.89
CA PHE A 151 -5.46 -13.82 7.24
C PHE A 151 -6.54 -13.14 6.37
N PRO A 152 -7.75 -13.69 6.26
CA PRO A 152 -8.78 -13.12 5.39
C PRO A 152 -9.50 -11.91 6.01
N VAL A 153 -9.73 -10.86 5.21
CA VAL A 153 -10.61 -9.71 5.53
C VAL A 153 -11.49 -9.43 4.31
N ALA A 154 -12.81 -9.57 4.43
CA ALA A 154 -13.77 -9.35 3.34
C ALA A 154 -13.41 -10.08 2.01
N GLY A 155 -12.79 -11.25 2.10
CA GLY A 155 -12.32 -12.03 0.94
C GLY A 155 -10.92 -11.67 0.43
N ALA A 156 -10.35 -10.55 0.87
CA ALA A 156 -8.95 -10.18 0.64
C ALA A 156 -8.01 -10.97 1.55
N LYS A 157 -6.77 -11.21 1.11
CA LYS A 157 -5.68 -11.60 2.00
C LYS A 157 -5.12 -10.36 2.68
N ALA A 158 -5.08 -10.35 4.00
CA ALA A 158 -4.62 -9.25 4.82
C ALA A 158 -3.35 -9.60 5.59
N LEU A 159 -2.42 -8.65 5.67
CA LEU A 159 -1.22 -8.72 6.52
C LEU A 159 -1.11 -7.43 7.31
N PHE A 160 -1.17 -7.53 8.64
CA PHE A 160 -0.97 -6.40 9.53
C PHE A 160 0.30 -6.64 10.35
N THR A 161 1.32 -5.79 10.20
CA THR A 161 2.64 -6.07 10.77
C THR A 161 3.46 -4.81 11.10
N ASN A 162 4.23 -4.91 12.17
CA ASN A 162 5.35 -4.02 12.53
C ASN A 162 6.72 -4.69 12.32
N HIS A 163 6.72 -5.95 11.87
CA HIS A 163 7.92 -6.69 11.49
C HIS A 163 8.22 -6.45 10.01
N ILE A 164 9.05 -5.45 9.76
CA ILE A 164 9.36 -5.01 8.40
C ILE A 164 10.86 -5.04 8.13
N LYS A 165 11.20 -5.33 6.87
CA LYS A 165 12.51 -5.00 6.33
C LYS A 165 12.54 -3.52 5.93
N ARG A 166 13.72 -2.92 6.02
CA ARG A 166 13.98 -1.55 5.56
C ARG A 166 14.99 -1.56 4.43
N VAL A 167 14.73 -0.75 3.40
CA VAL A 167 15.61 -0.55 2.25
C VAL A 167 16.22 0.84 2.28
N GLY A 168 17.47 0.97 1.83
CA GLY A 168 18.13 2.25 1.65
C GLY A 168 17.56 3.02 0.46
N ILE A 169 17.35 4.33 0.61
CA ILE A 169 16.82 5.17 -0.47
C ILE A 169 17.95 5.55 -1.43
N THR A 170 17.80 5.19 -2.71
CA THR A 170 18.78 5.54 -3.75
C THR A 170 18.94 7.04 -3.86
N GLY A 171 20.18 7.52 -3.97
CA GLY A 171 20.53 8.93 -3.94
C GLY A 171 20.83 9.48 -2.53
N THR A 172 20.67 8.67 -1.48
CA THR A 172 20.99 9.06 -0.08
C THR A 172 22.17 8.26 0.49
N GLU A 173 22.96 7.64 -0.38
CA GLU A 173 24.13 6.86 0.00
C GLU A 173 25.17 7.72 0.72
N GLY A 174 25.65 7.21 1.86
CA GLY A 174 26.82 7.71 2.57
C GLY A 174 28.10 6.97 2.16
N PRO A 175 29.26 7.40 2.69
CA PRO A 175 30.50 6.67 2.53
C PRO A 175 30.36 5.26 3.09
N CYS A 176 30.98 4.27 2.45
CA CYS A 176 30.87 2.90 2.95
C CYS A 176 31.57 2.74 4.31
N ARG A 177 30.93 2.02 5.22
CA ARG A 177 31.36 1.88 6.63
C ARG A 177 32.69 1.15 6.81
N GLU A 178 33.08 0.30 5.88
CA GLU A 178 34.33 -0.46 5.96
C GLU A 178 35.51 0.28 5.33
N CYS A 179 35.29 0.87 4.14
CA CYS A 179 36.35 1.48 3.35
C CYS A 179 36.43 3.01 3.50
N GLY A 180 35.39 3.67 4.01
CA GLY A 180 35.22 5.12 3.93
C GLY A 180 35.08 5.67 2.51
N GLY A 181 34.97 4.79 1.51
CA GLY A 181 35.00 5.11 0.09
C GLY A 181 33.70 5.71 -0.46
N THR A 182 33.84 6.44 -1.57
CA THR A 182 32.76 7.20 -2.23
C THR A 182 32.32 6.52 -3.53
N GLY A 183 31.23 5.75 -3.51
CA GLY A 183 30.52 5.35 -4.74
C GLY A 183 30.42 3.85 -5.00
N LYS A 184 29.46 3.52 -5.88
CA LYS A 184 29.02 2.16 -6.26
C LYS A 184 29.64 1.70 -7.58
N GLN A 185 29.77 0.38 -7.75
CA GLN A 185 29.69 -0.29 -9.05
C GLN A 185 28.48 -1.25 -9.01
N ARG A 186 27.68 -1.31 -10.08
CA ARG A 186 26.58 -2.28 -10.23
C ARG A 186 27.22 -3.66 -10.43
N ARG A 187 26.85 -4.68 -9.63
CA ARG A 187 27.34 -6.04 -9.89
C ARG A 187 26.88 -6.51 -11.26
N ALA A 188 27.70 -7.31 -11.95
CA ALA A 188 27.39 -7.84 -13.27
C ALA A 188 26.17 -8.80 -13.28
N ASP A 189 25.75 -9.26 -12.10
CA ASP A 189 24.60 -10.14 -11.88
C ASP A 189 23.35 -9.40 -11.36
N ASP A 190 23.40 -8.07 -11.33
CA ASP A 190 22.32 -7.20 -10.83
C ASP A 190 21.96 -7.37 -9.34
N SER A 191 22.74 -8.14 -8.57
CA SER A 191 22.49 -8.39 -7.16
C SER A 191 23.21 -7.37 -6.25
N ALA A 192 22.48 -6.34 -5.81
CA ALA A 192 22.93 -5.33 -4.86
C ALA A 192 24.15 -4.47 -5.30
N TYR A 193 24.38 -3.39 -4.55
CA TYR A 193 25.45 -2.44 -4.80
C TYR A 193 26.56 -2.60 -3.76
N ASP A 194 27.80 -2.84 -4.19
CA ASP A 194 28.97 -2.89 -3.31
C ASP A 194 29.74 -1.56 -3.26
N CYS A 195 30.52 -1.33 -2.17
CA CYS A 195 31.54 -0.26 -2.13
C CYS A 195 32.55 -0.45 -3.28
N TYR A 196 32.77 0.59 -4.08
CA TYR A 196 33.78 0.60 -5.16
C TYR A 196 35.21 0.29 -4.67
N THR A 197 35.52 0.64 -3.42
CA THR A 197 36.87 0.54 -2.84
C THR A 197 37.15 -0.80 -2.15
N CYS A 198 36.14 -1.44 -1.52
CA CYS A 198 36.36 -2.68 -0.77
C CYS A 198 35.43 -3.83 -1.13
N HIS A 199 34.49 -3.62 -2.05
CA HIS A 199 33.48 -4.61 -2.44
C HIS A 199 32.60 -5.12 -1.28
N ALA A 200 32.61 -4.44 -0.12
CA ALA A 200 31.72 -4.76 0.99
C ALA A 200 30.30 -4.25 0.71
N THR A 201 29.32 -4.93 1.32
CA THR A 201 27.88 -4.60 1.25
C THR A 201 27.51 -3.31 2.01
N GLY A 202 28.48 -2.70 2.70
CA GLY A 202 28.26 -1.67 3.71
C GLY A 202 28.10 -0.24 3.19
N VAL A 203 27.25 0.00 2.19
CA VAL A 203 26.81 1.37 1.88
C VAL A 203 25.80 1.78 2.95
N ASP A 204 26.13 2.81 3.72
CA ASP A 204 25.15 3.41 4.63
C ASP A 204 24.18 4.28 3.83
N TYR A 205 22.96 4.42 4.31
CA TYR A 205 21.96 5.26 3.67
C TYR A 205 21.44 6.25 4.70
N ALA A 206 21.49 7.54 4.34
CA ALA A 206 21.00 8.60 5.19
C ALA A 206 19.47 8.51 5.37
N GLU A 207 18.76 7.99 4.38
CA GLU A 207 17.32 7.69 4.46
C GLU A 207 17.08 6.19 4.24
N LYS A 208 16.15 5.63 5.02
CA LYS A 208 15.65 4.27 4.84
C LYS A 208 14.13 4.29 4.78
N GLY A 209 13.55 3.45 3.92
CA GLY A 209 12.11 3.27 3.83
C GLY A 209 11.69 1.81 4.05
N LYS A 210 10.38 1.59 4.15
CA LYS A 210 9.78 0.25 4.23
C LYS A 210 10.09 -0.53 2.94
N ASP A 211 10.43 -1.81 3.06
CA ASP A 211 10.53 -2.71 1.92
C ASP A 211 9.14 -3.18 1.50
N TRP A 212 8.48 -2.43 0.63
CA TRP A 212 7.11 -2.74 0.23
C TRP A 212 7.00 -3.98 -0.65
N LYS A 213 8.08 -4.38 -1.33
CA LYS A 213 8.14 -5.62 -2.10
C LYS A 213 8.11 -6.82 -1.16
N ASP A 214 8.89 -6.80 -0.09
CA ASP A 214 8.86 -7.84 0.96
C ASP A 214 7.45 -8.03 1.54
N ILE A 215 6.72 -6.92 1.80
CA ILE A 215 5.33 -6.98 2.27
C ILE A 215 4.40 -7.64 1.22
N LEU A 216 4.51 -7.24 -0.04
CA LEU A 216 3.69 -7.79 -1.11
C LEU A 216 3.99 -9.27 -1.35
N ASP A 217 5.25 -9.66 -1.28
CA ASP A 217 5.70 -11.04 -1.43
C ASP A 217 5.13 -11.91 -0.31
N ARG A 218 5.14 -11.45 0.95
CA ARG A 218 4.50 -12.15 2.09
C ARG A 218 2.99 -12.33 1.89
N LEU A 219 2.30 -11.31 1.36
CA LEU A 219 0.86 -11.39 1.07
C LEU A 219 0.52 -12.40 -0.04
N THR A 220 1.38 -12.50 -1.06
CA THR A 220 1.10 -13.24 -2.29
C THR A 220 1.58 -14.69 -2.23
N SER A 221 2.73 -14.95 -1.59
CA SER A 221 3.32 -16.29 -1.44
C SER A 221 2.48 -17.25 -0.60
N GLY A 222 1.72 -16.74 0.38
CA GLY A 222 0.85 -17.57 1.22
C GLY A 222 1.59 -18.47 2.21
N GLU A 223 2.90 -18.27 2.40
CA GLU A 223 3.67 -18.94 3.45
C GLU A 223 3.31 -18.29 4.80
N GLN A 224 2.85 -19.10 5.74
CA GLN A 224 2.80 -18.71 7.15
C GLN A 224 4.26 -18.75 7.65
N GLU A 225 4.78 -17.65 8.17
CA GLU A 225 6.04 -17.65 8.92
C GLU A 225 5.86 -18.64 10.10
N GLU A 226 6.54 -19.79 10.04
CA GLU A 226 6.64 -20.77 11.15
C GLU A 226 7.53 -20.25 12.30
#